data_AF-A0A6C8F0T9-F1
#
_entry.id   AF-A0A6C8F0T9-F1
#
_cell.length_a   1.000
_cell.length_b   1.000
_cell.length_c   1.000
_cell.angle_alpha   90.00
_cell.angle_beta   90.00
_cell.angle_gamma   90.00
#
_symmetry.space_group_name_H-M   'P 1'
#
loop_
_entity.id
_entity.type
_entity.pdbx_description
1 polymer ?
#
loop_
_entity_poly.entity_id
_entity_poly.type
_entity_poly.pdbx_seq_one_letter_code
_entity_poly.pdbx_strand_id
1 'polypeptide(L)'
;MNTLLPAYKTISEGRYREISGLYWEDFHPGDVFEHRPGRTVLDADNVWFTLLTLNVQPVHFDAAYASKTEWKKLLVDSTFTLALLTGMSVRTVSAKVVANLGWDKVQAVHPVFAGDTLYAESTVLSKRLSNSRPGQGIVTVRTCGINQNGVEVMRFERTMLVYCCGCSPEEDAAY
;
A
#
# COMPACT_ATOMS: atom_id res chain seq x y z
N MET A 1 5.25 -2.56 28.16
CA MET A 1 4.24 -1.47 28.11
C MET A 1 4.01 -1.16 26.65
N ASN A 2 2.79 -1.40 26.15
CA ASN A 2 2.39 -1.09 24.78
C ASN A 2 2.33 0.43 24.63
N THR A 3 3.42 1.03 24.15
CA THR A 3 3.36 2.40 23.66
C THR A 3 2.66 2.34 22.31
N LEU A 4 1.37 2.71 22.29
CA LEU A 4 0.66 2.98 21.05
C LEU A 4 1.46 4.00 20.24
N LEU A 5 1.66 3.72 18.95
CA LEU A 5 2.32 4.64 18.02
C LEU A 5 1.47 5.93 17.95
N PRO A 6 2.01 7.11 18.31
CA PRO A 6 1.22 8.32 18.40
C PRO A 6 0.80 8.79 17.01
N ALA A 7 -0.45 9.24 16.85
CA ALA A 7 -0.90 9.88 15.63
C ALA A 7 -0.48 11.36 15.54
N TYR A 8 0.03 11.93 16.63
CA TYR A 8 0.38 13.35 16.74
C TYR A 8 1.69 13.56 17.49
N LYS A 9 2.47 14.57 17.09
CA LYS A 9 3.59 15.11 17.87
C LYS A 9 3.23 16.48 18.46
N THR A 10 3.70 16.77 19.66
CA THR A 10 3.55 18.09 20.30
C THR A 10 4.52 19.08 19.67
N ILE A 11 4.03 20.27 19.28
CA ILE A 11 4.85 21.37 18.74
C ILE A 11 5.05 22.45 19.81
N SER A 12 4.00 22.79 20.53
CA SER A 12 4.01 23.73 21.66
C SER A 12 2.83 23.42 22.59
N GLU A 13 2.69 24.15 23.70
CA GLU A 13 1.53 24.03 24.59
C GLU A 13 0.22 24.16 23.80
N GLY A 14 -0.67 23.19 23.94
CA GLY A 14 -1.95 23.13 23.23
C GLY A 14 -1.88 22.98 21.70
N ARG A 15 -0.70 22.74 21.11
CA ARG A 15 -0.51 22.64 19.66
C ARG A 15 0.16 21.33 19.26
N TYR A 16 -0.55 20.57 18.43
CA TYR A 16 -0.12 19.27 17.94
C TYR A 16 -0.06 19.27 16.41
N ARG A 17 0.80 18.41 15.85
CA ARG A 17 0.88 18.15 14.42
C ARG A 17 0.61 16.68 14.17
N GLU A 18 -0.27 16.38 13.22
CA GLU A 18 -0.50 15.01 12.76
C GLU A 18 0.79 14.45 12.16
N ILE A 19 1.10 13.20 12.50
CA ILE A 19 2.22 12.48 11.89
C ILE A 19 1.69 11.28 11.10
N SER A 20 2.35 11.00 9.99
CA SER A 20 2.08 9.83 9.15
C SER A 20 3.35 9.03 8.98
N GLY A 21 3.22 7.71 8.90
CA GLY A 21 4.30 6.79 8.63
C GLY A 21 5.14 6.46 9.85
N LEU A 22 5.95 5.42 9.66
CA LEU A 22 6.86 4.89 10.66
C LEU A 22 8.30 5.15 10.23
N TYR A 23 9.15 5.48 11.19
CA TYR A 23 10.59 5.48 10.97
C TYR A 23 11.12 4.05 11.01
N TRP A 24 12.36 3.86 10.52
CA TRP A 24 12.97 2.53 10.47
C TRP A 24 12.94 1.82 11.83
N GLU A 25 13.16 2.54 12.92
CA GLU A 25 13.18 2.03 14.30
C GLU A 25 11.84 1.43 14.73
N ASP A 26 10.72 2.01 14.29
CA ASP A 26 9.36 1.64 14.72
C ASP A 26 8.88 0.31 14.15
N PHE A 27 9.47 -0.15 13.04
CA PHE A 27 9.13 -1.45 12.47
C PHE A 27 9.72 -2.59 13.29
N HIS A 28 8.93 -3.61 13.63
CA HIS A 28 9.44 -4.85 14.21
C HIS A 28 8.97 -6.04 13.37
N PRO A 29 9.86 -6.98 12.96
CA PRO A 29 9.44 -8.19 12.27
C PRO A 29 8.34 -8.93 13.05
N GLY A 30 7.25 -9.27 12.36
CA GLY A 30 6.05 -9.84 12.95
C GLY A 30 4.91 -8.83 13.20
N ASP A 31 5.19 -7.52 13.26
CA ASP A 31 4.15 -6.50 13.38
C ASP A 31 3.21 -6.54 12.17
N VAL A 32 1.92 -6.33 12.42
CA VAL A 32 0.87 -6.24 11.40
C VAL A 32 0.21 -4.87 11.49
N PHE A 33 0.15 -4.19 10.35
CA PHE A 33 -0.50 -2.89 10.21
C PHE A 33 -1.72 -3.02 9.31
N GLU A 34 -2.90 -2.73 9.86
CA GLU A 34 -4.12 -2.60 9.09
C GLU A 34 -4.20 -1.21 8.44
N HIS A 35 -4.55 -1.18 7.16
CA HIS A 35 -4.65 0.06 6.39
C HIS A 35 -6.13 0.41 6.17
N ARG A 36 -6.47 1.65 6.49
CA ARG A 36 -7.84 2.18 6.42
C ARG A 36 -7.84 3.59 5.80
N PRO A 37 -8.96 4.01 5.18
CA PRO A 37 -10.24 3.30 5.02
C PRO A 37 -10.18 2.17 3.99
N GLY A 38 -11.22 1.33 3.94
CA GLY A 38 -11.44 0.44 2.80
C GLY A 38 -11.83 1.23 1.55
N ARG A 39 -11.59 0.68 0.36
CA ARG A 39 -11.87 1.34 -0.91
C ARG A 39 -12.69 0.44 -1.84
N THR A 40 -13.92 0.84 -2.14
CA THR A 40 -14.74 0.22 -3.19
C THR A 40 -14.13 0.50 -4.57
N VAL A 41 -13.93 -0.53 -5.38
CA VAL A 41 -13.48 -0.41 -6.76
C VAL A 41 -14.68 -0.10 -7.65
N LEU A 42 -14.56 0.91 -8.50
CA LEU A 42 -15.57 1.27 -9.49
C LEU A 42 -15.09 0.91 -10.90
N ASP A 43 -16.03 0.77 -11.85
CA ASP A 43 -15.69 0.63 -13.26
C ASP A 43 -14.85 1.81 -13.75
N ALA A 44 -15.15 3.02 -13.24
CA ALA A 44 -14.38 4.21 -13.54
C ALA A 44 -12.91 4.08 -13.11
N ASP A 45 -12.64 3.55 -11.92
CA ASP A 45 -11.26 3.36 -11.44
C ASP A 45 -10.50 2.40 -12.37
N ASN A 46 -11.15 1.29 -12.74
CA ASN A 46 -10.59 0.26 -13.62
C ASN A 46 -10.29 0.81 -15.02
N VAL A 47 -11.31 1.36 -15.69
CA VAL A 47 -11.20 1.84 -17.08
C VAL A 47 -10.18 2.97 -17.16
N TRP A 48 -10.20 3.93 -16.22
CA TRP A 48 -9.24 5.03 -16.24
C TRP A 48 -7.81 4.55 -16.06
N PHE A 49 -7.54 3.72 -15.04
CA PHE A 49 -6.18 3.24 -14.80
C PHE A 49 -5.66 2.42 -15.98
N THR A 50 -6.44 1.44 -16.44
CA THR A 50 -6.09 0.54 -17.54
C THR A 50 -5.74 1.30 -18.82
N LEU A 51 -6.54 2.29 -19.21
CA LEU A 51 -6.28 3.07 -20.43
C LEU A 51 -5.15 4.07 -20.23
N LEU A 52 -5.01 4.66 -19.03
CA LEU A 52 -3.89 5.54 -18.70
C LEU A 52 -2.54 4.81 -18.84
N THR A 53 -2.50 3.51 -18.51
CA THR A 53 -1.31 2.67 -18.60
C THR A 53 -1.18 1.90 -19.92
N LEU A 54 -2.00 2.23 -20.93
CA LEU A 54 -2.01 1.61 -22.26
C LEU A 54 -2.24 0.07 -22.24
N ASN A 55 -2.91 -0.44 -21.21
CA ASN A 55 -3.39 -1.82 -21.26
C ASN A 55 -4.63 -1.87 -22.15
N VAL A 56 -4.46 -2.28 -23.40
CA VAL A 56 -5.52 -2.33 -24.42
C VAL A 56 -6.34 -3.61 -24.42
N GLN A 57 -6.26 -4.44 -23.37
CA GLN A 57 -7.02 -5.68 -23.31
C GLN A 57 -8.51 -5.42 -23.02
N PRO A 58 -9.45 -5.76 -23.93
CA PRO A 58 -10.86 -5.36 -23.83
C PRO A 58 -11.62 -5.92 -22.62
N VAL A 59 -11.11 -6.99 -21.98
CA VAL A 59 -11.75 -7.58 -20.79
C VAL A 59 -11.94 -6.58 -19.64
N HIS A 60 -11.15 -5.50 -19.63
CA HIS A 60 -11.16 -4.48 -18.59
C HIS A 60 -12.08 -3.29 -18.89
N PHE A 61 -12.44 -3.03 -20.16
CA PHE A 61 -13.17 -1.80 -20.53
C PHE A 61 -14.23 -1.96 -21.64
N ASP A 62 -14.36 -3.13 -22.28
CA ASP A 62 -15.41 -3.44 -23.24
C ASP A 62 -16.38 -4.46 -22.62
N ALA A 63 -17.54 -3.98 -22.20
CA ALA A 63 -18.57 -4.82 -21.58
C ALA A 63 -19.15 -5.85 -22.56
N ALA A 64 -19.21 -5.55 -23.87
CA ALA A 64 -19.70 -6.47 -24.87
C ALA A 64 -18.73 -7.64 -25.05
N TYR A 65 -17.42 -7.37 -25.09
CA TYR A 65 -16.38 -8.39 -25.08
C TYR A 65 -16.40 -9.18 -23.77
N ALA A 66 -16.42 -8.50 -22.61
CA ALA A 66 -16.39 -9.14 -21.30
C ALA A 66 -17.59 -10.07 -21.08
N SER A 67 -18.77 -9.76 -21.65
CA SER A 67 -19.94 -10.64 -21.62
C SER A 67 -19.72 -12.02 -22.26
N LYS A 68 -18.68 -12.16 -23.12
CA LYS A 68 -18.32 -13.42 -23.77
C LYS A 68 -17.32 -14.25 -22.98
N THR A 69 -16.59 -13.63 -22.05
CA THR A 69 -15.65 -14.33 -21.15
C THR A 69 -16.37 -15.16 -20.08
N GLU A 70 -15.64 -15.92 -19.27
CA GLU A 70 -16.21 -16.68 -18.14
C GLU A 70 -16.81 -15.78 -17.05
N TRP A 71 -16.29 -14.57 -16.89
CA TRP A 71 -16.70 -13.65 -15.81
C TRP A 71 -18.00 -12.91 -16.11
N LYS A 72 -18.37 -12.75 -17.40
CA LYS A 72 -19.58 -12.05 -17.85
C LYS A 72 -19.68 -10.55 -17.45
N LYS A 73 -18.60 -9.98 -16.93
CA LYS A 73 -18.46 -8.57 -16.52
C LYS A 73 -17.01 -8.11 -16.67
N LEU A 74 -16.78 -6.80 -16.63
CA LEU A 74 -15.43 -6.24 -16.70
C LEU A 74 -14.57 -6.78 -15.57
N LEU A 75 -13.45 -7.41 -15.92
CA LEU A 75 -12.45 -7.86 -14.94
C LEU A 75 -11.60 -6.65 -14.54
N VAL A 76 -11.34 -6.46 -13.26
CA VAL A 76 -10.44 -5.38 -12.82
C VAL A 76 -8.99 -5.72 -13.17
N ASP A 77 -8.27 -4.75 -13.70
CA ASP A 77 -6.85 -4.88 -14.00
C ASP A 77 -6.06 -5.17 -12.73
N SER A 78 -5.31 -6.27 -12.75
CA SER A 78 -4.48 -6.68 -11.61
C SER A 78 -3.42 -5.64 -11.26
N THR A 79 -2.90 -4.88 -12.22
CA THR A 79 -1.92 -3.82 -11.96
C THR A 79 -2.54 -2.62 -11.26
N PHE A 80 -3.80 -2.29 -11.56
CA PHE A 80 -4.58 -1.35 -10.76
C PHE A 80 -4.75 -1.86 -9.32
N THR A 81 -5.06 -3.15 -9.14
CA THR A 81 -5.22 -3.75 -7.81
C THR A 81 -3.91 -3.65 -6.99
N LEU A 82 -2.77 -3.93 -7.62
CA LEU A 82 -1.44 -3.77 -7.00
C LEU A 82 -1.17 -2.32 -6.60
N ALA A 83 -1.45 -1.36 -7.50
CA ALA A 83 -1.27 0.05 -7.26
C ALA A 83 -2.18 0.56 -6.13
N LEU A 84 -3.44 0.13 -6.11
CA LEU A 84 -4.41 0.47 -5.08
C LEU A 84 -3.95 -0.01 -3.70
N LEU A 85 -3.63 -1.30 -3.56
CA LEU A 85 -3.18 -1.87 -2.28
C LEU A 85 -1.85 -1.26 -1.81
N THR A 86 -0.94 -0.96 -2.75
CA THR A 86 0.28 -0.20 -2.46
C THR A 86 -0.07 1.17 -1.91
N GLY A 87 -0.95 1.91 -2.58
CA GLY A 87 -1.43 3.25 -2.17
C GLY A 87 -2.06 3.25 -0.78
N MET A 88 -2.90 2.25 -0.48
CA MET A 88 -3.54 2.09 0.82
C MET A 88 -2.52 1.95 1.96
N SER A 89 -1.39 1.26 1.71
CA SER A 89 -0.35 1.07 2.72
C SER A 89 0.51 2.30 3.00
N VAL A 90 0.51 3.31 2.10
CA VAL A 90 1.48 4.42 2.12
C VAL A 90 1.50 5.14 3.46
N ARG A 91 0.33 5.48 4.01
CA ARG A 91 0.21 6.28 5.24
C ARG A 91 0.96 5.65 6.42
N THR A 92 1.12 4.34 6.45
CA THR A 92 1.83 3.64 7.53
C THR A 92 3.23 3.22 7.10
N VAL A 93 3.35 2.42 6.04
CA VAL A 93 4.60 1.69 5.77
C VAL A 93 5.60 2.50 4.93
N SER A 94 5.15 3.55 4.23
CA SER A 94 6.02 4.28 3.30
C SER A 94 5.84 5.79 3.30
N ALA A 95 5.21 6.39 4.32
CA ALA A 95 5.12 7.84 4.43
C ALA A 95 6.50 8.47 4.74
N LYS A 96 7.38 7.73 5.44
CA LYS A 96 8.78 8.11 5.70
C LYS A 96 9.77 7.45 4.73
N VAL A 97 9.32 7.08 3.53
CA VAL A 97 10.15 6.35 2.58
C VAL A 97 11.11 7.28 1.84
N VAL A 98 12.34 6.82 1.62
CA VAL A 98 13.28 7.41 0.67
C VAL A 98 12.93 6.93 -0.74
N ALA A 99 12.73 5.62 -0.89
CA ALA A 99 12.40 4.98 -2.16
C ALA A 99 11.75 3.60 -1.96
N ASN A 100 10.89 3.23 -2.90
CA ASN A 100 10.54 1.82 -3.12
C ASN A 100 11.67 1.15 -3.88
N LEU A 101 12.17 0.03 -3.35
CA LEU A 101 13.24 -0.74 -3.98
C LEU A 101 12.71 -1.86 -4.86
N GLY A 102 11.51 -2.37 -4.59
CA GLY A 102 10.88 -3.37 -5.44
C GLY A 102 9.61 -3.97 -4.87
N TRP A 103 8.90 -4.67 -5.75
CA TRP A 103 7.80 -5.58 -5.42
C TRP A 103 8.20 -6.99 -5.86
N ASP A 104 8.04 -7.94 -4.96
CA ASP A 104 8.35 -9.35 -5.16
C ASP A 104 7.12 -10.20 -4.88
N LYS A 105 7.10 -11.43 -5.43
CA LYS A 105 6.06 -12.43 -5.17
C LYS A 105 4.62 -11.90 -5.32
N VAL A 106 4.39 -11.04 -6.31
CA VAL A 106 3.06 -10.50 -6.61
C VAL A 106 2.15 -11.64 -7.11
N GLN A 107 1.04 -11.87 -6.42
CA GLN A 107 0.09 -12.93 -6.75
C GLN A 107 -1.33 -12.36 -6.73
N ALA A 108 -2.00 -12.36 -7.88
CA ALA A 108 -3.44 -12.09 -7.99
C ALA A 108 -4.19 -13.40 -7.70
N VAL A 109 -4.74 -13.50 -6.49
CA VAL A 109 -5.29 -14.76 -5.93
C VAL A 109 -6.75 -14.94 -6.29
N HIS A 110 -7.51 -13.84 -6.32
CA HIS A 110 -8.93 -13.84 -6.66
C HIS A 110 -9.25 -12.64 -7.56
N PRO A 111 -10.08 -12.80 -8.61
CA PRO A 111 -10.47 -11.69 -9.48
C PRO A 111 -11.19 -10.61 -8.68
N VAL A 112 -10.92 -9.36 -9.01
CA VAL A 112 -11.61 -8.19 -8.45
C VAL A 112 -12.59 -7.66 -9.50
N PHE A 113 -13.74 -7.20 -9.03
CA PHE A 113 -14.77 -6.60 -9.88
C PHE A 113 -15.22 -5.26 -9.31
N ALA A 114 -15.80 -4.42 -10.17
CA ALA A 114 -16.49 -3.23 -9.69
C ALA A 114 -17.56 -3.60 -8.65
N GLY A 115 -17.62 -2.83 -7.58
CA GLY A 115 -18.44 -3.10 -6.39
C GLY A 115 -17.69 -3.81 -5.26
N ASP A 116 -16.56 -4.48 -5.52
CA ASP A 116 -15.73 -5.04 -4.45
C ASP A 116 -15.10 -3.92 -3.62
N THR A 117 -15.11 -4.07 -2.30
CA THR A 117 -14.44 -3.15 -1.38
C THR A 117 -13.20 -3.80 -0.81
N LEU A 118 -12.05 -3.23 -1.12
CA LEU A 118 -10.77 -3.77 -0.70
C LEU A 118 -10.31 -3.13 0.61
N TYR A 119 -9.69 -3.96 1.45
CA TYR A 119 -8.94 -3.60 2.63
C TYR A 119 -7.52 -4.15 2.47
N ALA A 120 -6.54 -3.48 3.08
CA ALA A 120 -5.16 -3.91 3.02
C ALA A 120 -4.57 -4.05 4.43
N GLU A 121 -3.64 -4.98 4.58
CA GLU A 121 -2.80 -5.11 5.76
C GLU A 121 -1.35 -5.41 5.35
N SER A 122 -0.38 -4.98 6.15
CA SER A 122 1.04 -5.28 5.91
C SER A 122 1.67 -5.93 7.12
N THR A 123 2.29 -7.08 6.93
CA THR A 123 3.13 -7.75 7.94
C THR A 123 4.60 -7.40 7.70
N VAL A 124 5.32 -6.96 8.72
CA VAL A 124 6.78 -6.74 8.62
C VAL A 124 7.49 -8.09 8.58
N LEU A 125 8.24 -8.34 7.51
CA LEU A 125 8.99 -9.59 7.35
C LEU A 125 10.43 -9.45 7.85
N SER A 126 11.08 -8.34 7.50
CA SER A 126 12.46 -8.09 7.92
C SER A 126 12.79 -6.60 7.90
N LYS A 127 13.83 -6.24 8.66
CA LYS A 127 14.45 -4.92 8.61
C LYS A 127 15.95 -5.03 8.82
N ARG A 128 16.70 -4.12 8.21
CA ARG A 128 18.14 -3.93 8.47
C ARG A 128 18.56 -2.50 8.16
N LEU A 129 19.67 -2.04 8.72
CA LEU A 129 20.26 -0.77 8.31
C LEU A 129 20.87 -0.88 6.90
N SER A 130 20.96 0.26 6.21
CA SER A 130 21.70 0.36 4.96
C SER A 130 23.20 0.49 5.22
N ASN A 131 24.02 -0.36 4.60
CA ASN A 131 25.48 -0.28 4.74
C ASN A 131 26.08 0.90 3.98
N SER A 132 25.40 1.39 2.94
CA SER A 132 25.90 2.45 2.04
C SER A 132 25.21 3.79 2.22
N ARG A 133 24.16 3.86 3.05
CA ARG A 133 23.36 5.08 3.27
C ARG A 133 23.12 5.30 4.77
N PRO A 134 24.02 6.02 5.47
CA PRO A 134 23.83 6.36 6.88
C PRO A 134 22.50 7.07 7.12
N GLY A 135 21.85 6.79 8.26
CA GLY A 135 20.54 7.36 8.60
C GLY A 135 19.36 6.77 7.82
N GLN A 136 19.57 5.66 7.08
CA GLN A 136 18.52 4.98 6.32
C GLN A 136 18.60 3.47 6.55
N GLY A 137 17.45 2.81 6.51
CA GLY A 137 17.34 1.36 6.64
C GLY A 137 16.36 0.77 5.65
N ILE A 138 16.47 -0.53 5.43
CA ILE A 138 15.62 -1.29 4.52
C ILE A 138 14.61 -2.07 5.35
N VAL A 139 13.35 -2.04 4.91
CA VAL A 139 12.23 -2.79 5.48
C VAL A 139 11.54 -3.55 4.36
N THR A 140 11.27 -4.84 4.59
CA THR A 140 10.44 -5.65 3.70
C THR A 140 9.15 -6.01 4.41
N VAL A 141 8.02 -5.73 3.78
CA VAL A 141 6.68 -6.07 4.26
C VAL A 141 5.98 -6.99 3.28
N ARG A 142 5.13 -7.89 3.77
CA ARG A 142 4.12 -8.59 2.97
C ARG A 142 2.81 -7.84 3.08
N THR A 143 2.27 -7.36 1.97
CA THR A 143 0.94 -6.76 1.92
C THR A 143 -0.07 -7.77 1.40
N CYS A 144 -1.19 -7.88 2.09
CA CYS A 144 -2.35 -8.66 1.69
C CYS A 144 -3.54 -7.72 1.45
N GLY A 145 -4.26 -7.95 0.36
CA GLY A 145 -5.53 -7.31 0.06
C GLY A 145 -6.67 -8.30 0.21
N ILE A 146 -7.71 -7.92 0.96
CA ILE A 146 -8.93 -8.71 1.15
C ILE A 146 -10.16 -7.90 0.71
N ASN A 147 -11.19 -8.58 0.21
CA ASN A 147 -12.46 -7.92 -0.11
C ASN A 147 -13.43 -7.89 1.09
N GLN A 148 -14.62 -7.34 0.90
CA GLN A 148 -15.70 -7.22 1.89
C GLN A 148 -16.17 -8.57 2.48
N ASN A 149 -15.88 -9.68 1.80
CA ASN A 149 -16.24 -11.03 2.26
C ASN A 149 -15.06 -11.74 2.94
N GLY A 150 -13.94 -11.05 3.17
CA GLY A 150 -12.73 -11.62 3.74
C GLY A 150 -11.94 -12.52 2.79
N VAL A 151 -12.23 -12.46 1.48
CA VAL A 151 -11.49 -13.23 0.47
C VAL A 151 -10.22 -12.48 0.09
N GLU A 152 -9.07 -13.14 0.17
CA GLU A 152 -7.80 -12.60 -0.32
C GLU A 152 -7.83 -12.45 -1.83
N VAL A 153 -7.65 -11.22 -2.31
CA VAL A 153 -7.65 -10.88 -3.73
C VAL A 153 -6.24 -10.80 -4.30
N MET A 154 -5.29 -10.33 -3.51
CA MET A 154 -3.89 -10.18 -3.93
C MET A 154 -2.96 -10.15 -2.73
N ARG A 155 -1.76 -10.71 -2.90
CA ARG A 155 -0.64 -10.55 -1.96
C ARG A 155 0.66 -10.26 -2.69
N PHE A 156 1.55 -9.53 -2.04
CA PHE A 156 2.88 -9.22 -2.55
C PHE A 156 3.84 -8.87 -1.41
N GLU A 157 5.15 -8.99 -1.67
CA GLU A 157 6.20 -8.45 -0.81
C GLU A 157 6.68 -7.11 -1.39
N ARG A 158 6.94 -6.13 -0.52
CA ARG A 158 7.42 -4.80 -0.90
C ARG A 158 8.62 -4.45 -0.07
N THR A 159 9.72 -4.11 -0.73
CA THR A 159 10.98 -3.71 -0.09
C THR A 159 11.18 -2.21 -0.25
N MET A 160 11.43 -1.52 0.87
CA MET A 160 11.45 -0.07 0.97
C MET A 160 12.71 0.40 1.68
N LEU A 161 13.25 1.53 1.24
CA LEU A 161 14.30 2.26 1.94
C LEU A 161 13.63 3.37 2.76
N VAL A 162 13.80 3.36 4.07
CA VAL A 162 13.09 4.21 5.04
C VAL A 162 14.10 5.04 5.83
N TYR A 163 13.75 6.28 6.16
CA TYR A 163 14.59 7.11 7.03
C TYR A 163 14.61 6.56 8.47
N CYS A 164 15.76 6.67 9.13
CA CYS A 164 15.84 6.59 10.58
C CYS A 164 15.24 7.87 11.20
N CYS A 165 14.80 7.78 12.46
CA CYS A 165 14.28 8.93 13.18
C CYS A 165 15.29 10.09 13.17
N GLY A 166 14.83 11.31 12.87
CA GLY A 166 15.68 12.51 12.77
C GLY A 166 16.55 12.60 11.51
N CYS A 167 16.43 11.66 10.56
CA CYS A 167 17.16 11.69 9.29
C CYS A 167 16.26 12.01 8.08
N SER A 168 14.94 12.16 8.29
CA SER A 168 13.99 12.53 7.23
C SER A 168 13.98 14.04 6.97
N PRO A 169 13.69 14.48 5.73
CA PRO A 169 13.59 15.91 5.38
C PRO A 169 12.35 16.62 5.93
N GLU A 170 11.51 15.95 6.73
CA GLU A 170 10.23 16.51 7.18
C GLU A 170 10.39 17.71 8.12
N GLU A 171 11.40 17.70 9.00
CA GLU A 171 11.65 18.83 9.90
C GLU A 171 12.04 20.09 9.12
N ASP A 172 12.94 19.93 8.14
CA ASP A 172 13.34 21.00 7.21
C ASP A 172 12.16 21.50 6.36
N ALA A 173 11.23 20.58 6.01
CA ALA A 173 10.01 20.89 5.26
C ALA A 173 8.84 21.38 6.12
N ALA A 174 9.01 21.49 7.44
CA ALA A 174 7.98 21.83 8.41
C ALA A 174 6.75 20.89 8.43
N TYR A 175 6.95 19.61 8.14
CA TYR A 175 5.98 18.51 8.26
C TYR A 175 5.98 17.85 9.66
#